data_AF-A0A9X5UG93-F1
#
_entry.id   AF-A0A9X5UG93-F1
#
_cell.length_a   1.000
_cell.length_b   1.000
_cell.length_c   1.000
_cell.angle_alpha   90.00
_cell.angle_beta   90.00
_cell.angle_gamma   90.00
#
_symmetry.space_group_name_H-M   'P 1'
#
loop_
_entity.id
_entity.type
_entity.pdbx_description
1 polymer ?
#
loop_
_entity_poly.entity_id
_entity_poly.type
_entity_poly.pdbx_seq_one_letter_code
_entity_poly.pdbx_strand_id
1 'polypeptide(L)'
;MTRPAWREEKDLPPSRDRICSPYDTDARYATKRGSGWEGYKIHLTETCDDVSTTGTPHLVVNVTTTDATVTDVEKLEDIHRDLHRRSLLPAEHLVDAGYTSAEFLIDSKRDFGITLTGPLRASNSPRFRPGTGSTAPRSLSTGTTSTPPARRA
;
A
#
# COMPACT_ATOMS: atom_id res chain seq x y z
N MET A 1 -7.20 -46.45 -3.55
CA MET A 1 -7.15 -45.33 -4.52
C MET A 1 -8.25 -44.35 -4.16
N THR A 2 -7.91 -43.11 -3.83
CA THR A 2 -8.89 -42.06 -3.51
C THR A 2 -9.50 -41.53 -4.80
N ARG A 3 -10.83 -41.40 -4.86
CA ARG A 3 -11.52 -40.81 -6.01
C ARG A 3 -11.21 -39.31 -6.08
N PRO A 4 -10.97 -38.74 -7.28
CA PRO A 4 -10.88 -37.30 -7.41
C PRO A 4 -12.21 -36.66 -6.99
N ALA A 5 -12.13 -35.60 -6.20
CA ALA A 5 -13.27 -34.80 -5.76
C ALA A 5 -12.96 -33.32 -6.03
N TRP A 6 -14.01 -32.55 -6.33
CA TRP A 6 -13.88 -31.10 -6.47
C TRP A 6 -13.53 -30.48 -5.11
N ARG A 7 -12.72 -29.42 -5.14
CA ARG A 7 -12.41 -28.63 -3.94
C ARG A 7 -13.48 -27.57 -3.76
N GLU A 8 -13.96 -27.42 -2.54
CA GLU A 8 -14.82 -26.30 -2.15
C GLU A 8 -13.98 -25.04 -1.90
N GLU A 9 -14.62 -23.88 -1.84
CA GLU A 9 -13.93 -22.58 -1.75
C GLU A 9 -12.89 -22.51 -0.62
N LYS A 10 -13.21 -23.05 0.56
CA LYS A 10 -12.33 -23.11 1.73
C LYS A 10 -11.14 -24.06 1.58
N ASP A 11 -11.21 -25.00 0.63
CA ASP A 11 -10.20 -26.02 0.37
C ASP A 11 -9.32 -25.66 -0.84
N LEU A 12 -9.56 -24.51 -1.47
CA LEU A 12 -8.74 -23.97 -2.53
C LEU A 12 -7.38 -23.50 -1.98
N PRO A 13 -6.29 -23.67 -2.75
CA PRO A 13 -5.00 -23.12 -2.36
C PRO A 13 -5.07 -21.58 -2.35
N PRO A 14 -4.15 -20.92 -1.63
CA PRO A 14 -4.03 -19.46 -1.66
C PRO A 14 -3.92 -18.94 -3.10
N SER A 15 -4.47 -17.75 -3.37
CA SER A 15 -4.53 -17.23 -4.74
C SER A 15 -3.18 -17.12 -5.45
N ARG A 16 -2.08 -16.97 -4.71
CA ARG A 16 -0.71 -16.92 -5.26
C ARG A 16 -0.24 -18.27 -5.86
N ASP A 17 -0.83 -19.37 -5.39
CA ASP A 17 -0.50 -20.74 -5.80
C ASP A 17 -1.60 -21.36 -6.67
N ARG A 18 -2.72 -20.64 -6.86
CA ARG A 18 -3.90 -21.14 -7.55
C ARG A 18 -3.86 -20.75 -9.03
N ILE A 19 -3.90 -21.74 -9.90
CA ILE A 19 -4.16 -21.54 -11.34
C ILE A 19 -5.59 -21.02 -11.49
N CYS A 20 -5.76 -19.79 -11.98
CA CYS A 20 -7.08 -19.20 -12.24
C CYS A 20 -7.46 -19.21 -13.72
N SER A 21 -6.50 -19.35 -14.63
CA SER A 21 -6.74 -19.40 -16.07
C SER A 21 -6.10 -20.65 -16.69
N PRO A 22 -6.82 -21.41 -17.54
CA PRO A 22 -6.22 -22.51 -18.30
C PRO A 22 -5.35 -22.04 -19.47
N TYR A 23 -5.46 -20.77 -19.86
CA TYR A 23 -4.74 -20.19 -21.01
C TYR A 23 -3.46 -19.45 -20.60
N ASP A 24 -3.40 -19.01 -19.34
CA ASP A 24 -2.25 -18.33 -18.77
C ASP A 24 -2.04 -18.84 -17.35
N THR A 25 -1.06 -19.73 -17.20
CA THR A 25 -0.75 -20.37 -15.91
C THR A 25 -0.03 -19.45 -14.93
N ASP A 26 0.41 -18.27 -15.37
CA ASP A 26 1.09 -17.28 -14.54
C ASP A 26 0.10 -16.23 -14.00
N ALA A 27 -1.07 -16.08 -14.63
CA ALA A 27 -2.16 -15.25 -14.12
C ALA A 27 -2.58 -15.65 -12.69
N ARG A 28 -2.83 -14.64 -11.84
CA ARG A 28 -3.29 -14.83 -10.47
C ARG A 28 -4.60 -14.10 -10.21
N TYR A 29 -5.40 -14.64 -9.30
CA TYR A 29 -6.59 -13.96 -8.81
C TYR A 29 -6.23 -13.02 -7.66
N ALA A 30 -6.72 -11.78 -7.71
CA ALA A 30 -6.60 -10.86 -6.58
C ALA A 30 -7.88 -10.06 -6.38
N THR A 31 -7.98 -9.43 -5.21
CA THR A 31 -9.12 -8.58 -4.84
C THR A 31 -8.60 -7.27 -4.26
N LYS A 32 -9.17 -6.14 -4.71
CA LYS A 32 -8.85 -4.79 -4.22
C LYS A 32 -10.16 -4.04 -4.06
N ARG A 33 -10.44 -3.58 -2.85
CA ARG A 33 -11.64 -2.78 -2.49
C ARG A 33 -12.97 -3.45 -2.90
N GLY A 34 -13.05 -4.78 -2.76
CA GLY A 34 -14.25 -5.56 -3.09
C GLY A 34 -14.38 -5.99 -4.55
N SER A 35 -13.49 -5.52 -5.43
CA SER A 35 -13.44 -5.94 -6.84
C SER A 35 -12.35 -6.98 -7.03
N GLY A 36 -12.71 -8.12 -7.63
CA GLY A 36 -11.79 -9.18 -8.00
C GLY A 36 -11.34 -9.08 -9.46
N TRP A 37 -10.14 -9.56 -9.76
CA TRP A 37 -9.67 -9.74 -11.13
C TRP A 37 -8.75 -10.96 -11.23
N GLU A 38 -8.65 -11.51 -12.44
CA GLU A 38 -7.70 -12.56 -12.82
C GLU A 38 -6.66 -11.94 -13.77
N GLY A 39 -5.37 -12.14 -13.48
CA GLY A 39 -4.29 -11.64 -14.31
C GLY A 39 -3.14 -11.08 -13.49
N TYR A 40 -2.77 -9.84 -13.83
CA TYR A 40 -1.58 -9.16 -13.33
C TYR A 40 -1.93 -7.81 -12.73
N LYS A 41 -0.94 -7.18 -12.12
CA LYS A 41 -0.97 -5.78 -11.73
C LYS A 41 0.12 -5.04 -12.51
N ILE A 42 -0.19 -3.82 -12.90
CA ILE A 42 0.79 -2.91 -13.50
C ILE A 42 1.02 -1.74 -12.56
N HIS A 43 2.29 -1.36 -12.42
CA HIS A 43 2.74 -0.17 -11.72
C HIS A 43 3.28 0.78 -12.79
N LEU A 44 2.68 1.97 -12.90
CA LEU A 44 3.05 2.97 -13.90
C LEU A 44 3.74 4.14 -13.20
N THR A 45 4.78 4.67 -13.83
CA THR A 45 5.39 5.94 -13.46
C THR A 45 5.37 6.85 -14.67
N GLU A 46 4.89 8.07 -14.49
CA GLU A 46 4.82 9.09 -15.52
C GLU A 46 5.44 10.40 -15.05
N THR A 47 5.85 11.23 -16.01
CA THR A 47 6.19 12.63 -15.73
C THR A 47 4.90 13.41 -15.48
N CYS A 48 4.90 14.30 -14.50
CA CYS A 48 3.71 15.08 -14.14
C CYS A 48 3.97 16.60 -14.05
N ASP A 49 5.11 17.08 -14.55
CA ASP A 49 5.45 18.50 -14.54
C ASP A 49 4.40 19.33 -15.30
N ASP A 50 4.19 20.58 -14.89
CA ASP A 50 3.22 21.45 -15.55
C ASP A 50 3.61 21.66 -17.03
N VAL A 51 2.73 21.23 -17.93
CA VAL A 51 2.92 21.31 -19.39
C VAL A 51 3.03 22.78 -19.83
N SER A 52 2.39 23.72 -19.13
CA SER A 52 2.52 25.15 -19.41
C SER A 52 3.91 25.70 -19.08
N THR A 53 4.61 25.06 -18.15
CA THR A 53 5.98 25.43 -17.74
C THR A 53 7.03 24.74 -18.60
N THR A 54 6.83 23.45 -18.90
CA THR A 54 7.83 22.62 -19.60
C THR A 54 7.68 22.63 -21.12
N GLY A 55 6.46 22.88 -21.63
CA GLY A 55 6.12 22.75 -23.05
C GLY A 55 6.15 21.31 -23.56
N THR A 56 6.27 20.31 -22.68
CA THR A 56 6.39 18.89 -23.04
C THR A 56 5.18 18.08 -22.60
N PRO A 57 4.72 17.08 -23.37
CA PRO A 57 3.64 16.20 -22.94
C PRO A 57 4.09 15.31 -21.77
N HIS A 58 3.12 14.82 -20.99
CA HIS A 58 3.38 13.79 -19.99
C HIS A 58 3.69 12.45 -20.66
N LEU A 59 4.74 11.79 -20.20
CA LEU A 59 5.20 10.51 -20.70
C LEU A 59 5.21 9.48 -19.58
N VAL A 60 4.71 8.28 -19.88
CA VAL A 60 4.94 7.10 -19.05
C VAL A 60 6.40 6.68 -19.23
N VAL A 61 7.19 6.79 -18.16
CA VAL A 61 8.63 6.50 -18.16
C VAL A 61 8.96 5.12 -17.58
N ASN A 62 8.04 4.52 -16.83
CA ASN A 62 8.20 3.16 -16.32
C ASN A 62 6.90 2.37 -16.32
N VAL A 63 7.01 1.09 -16.66
CA VAL A 63 5.93 0.10 -16.54
C VAL A 63 6.53 -1.14 -15.89
N THR A 64 6.04 -1.49 -14.71
CA THR A 64 6.43 -2.72 -14.01
C THR A 64 5.20 -3.61 -13.88
N THR A 65 5.24 -4.79 -14.49
CA THR A 65 4.16 -5.78 -14.42
C THR A 65 4.49 -6.83 -13.36
N THR A 66 3.51 -7.19 -12.54
CA THR A 66 3.64 -8.15 -11.44
C THR A 66 2.44 -9.08 -11.37
N ASP A 67 2.60 -10.22 -10.69
CA ASP A 67 1.47 -11.05 -10.32
C ASP A 67 0.45 -10.23 -9.53
N ALA A 68 -0.84 -10.48 -9.76
CA ALA A 68 -1.92 -9.73 -9.12
C ALA A 68 -1.85 -9.72 -7.57
N THR A 69 -1.21 -10.73 -6.98
CA THR A 69 -1.07 -10.92 -5.52
C THR A 69 0.06 -10.10 -4.88
N VAL A 70 0.97 -9.53 -5.68
CA VAL A 70 2.08 -8.71 -5.16
C VAL A 70 1.53 -7.39 -4.59
N THR A 71 2.06 -6.96 -3.44
CA THR A 71 1.60 -5.71 -2.83
C THR A 71 2.32 -4.50 -3.42
N ASP A 72 1.63 -3.35 -3.43
CA ASP A 72 2.13 -2.14 -4.09
C ASP A 72 3.44 -1.65 -3.43
N VAL A 73 3.52 -1.72 -2.10
CA VAL A 73 4.68 -1.36 -1.27
C VAL A 73 5.95 -2.11 -1.68
N GLU A 74 5.83 -3.41 -2.00
CA GLU A 74 6.98 -4.27 -2.35
C GLU A 74 7.64 -3.89 -3.68
N LYS A 75 7.03 -3.00 -4.48
CA LYS A 75 7.53 -2.65 -5.82
C LYS A 75 8.18 -1.28 -5.91
N LEU A 76 8.07 -0.43 -4.89
CA LEU A 76 8.60 0.93 -4.98
C LEU A 76 10.12 0.94 -5.20
N GLU A 77 10.87 0.12 -4.45
CA GLU A 77 12.33 0.05 -4.60
C GLU A 77 12.74 -0.48 -5.98
N ASP A 78 12.05 -1.49 -6.50
CA ASP A 78 12.30 -2.04 -7.83
C ASP A 78 12.07 -0.97 -8.91
N ILE A 79 11.01 -0.17 -8.78
CA ILE A 79 10.72 0.96 -9.68
C ILE A 79 11.86 2.00 -9.63
N HIS A 80 12.32 2.38 -8.43
CA HIS A 80 13.44 3.31 -8.29
C HIS A 80 14.73 2.76 -8.89
N ARG A 81 15.00 1.46 -8.72
CA ARG A 81 16.14 0.77 -9.31
C ARG A 81 16.06 0.72 -10.84
N ASP A 82 14.88 0.46 -11.40
CA ASP A 82 14.62 0.48 -12.84
C ASP A 82 14.80 1.88 -13.45
N LEU A 83 14.33 2.92 -12.76
CA LEU A 83 14.53 4.32 -13.15
C LEU A 83 16.00 4.72 -13.06
N HIS A 84 16.70 4.32 -11.99
CA HIS A 84 18.14 4.57 -11.81
C HIS A 84 18.97 3.95 -12.93
N ARG A 85 18.72 2.68 -13.26
CA ARG A 85 19.42 1.98 -14.35
C ARG A 85 19.30 2.67 -15.71
N ARG A 86 18.23 3.44 -15.93
CA ARG A 86 17.96 4.17 -17.17
C ARG A 86 18.29 5.66 -17.09
N SER A 87 18.85 6.13 -15.97
CA SER A 87 19.11 7.55 -15.71
C SER A 87 17.84 8.42 -15.78
N LEU A 88 16.71 7.89 -15.30
CA LEU A 88 15.39 8.53 -15.27
C LEU A 88 14.90 8.79 -13.84
N LEU A 89 15.81 8.93 -12.88
CA LEU A 89 15.41 9.24 -11.50
C LEU A 89 14.80 10.64 -11.44
N PRO A 90 13.58 10.79 -10.87
CA PRO A 90 13.03 12.10 -10.62
C PRO A 90 13.64 12.71 -9.34
N ALA A 91 13.62 14.03 -9.23
CA ALA A 91 13.98 14.71 -7.99
C ALA A 91 12.91 14.48 -6.89
N GLU A 92 11.64 14.44 -7.30
CA GLU A 92 10.47 14.15 -6.46
C GLU A 92 9.59 13.09 -7.12
N HIS A 93 9.13 12.10 -6.35
CA HIS A 93 8.21 11.09 -6.83
C HIS A 93 6.90 11.16 -6.04
N LEU A 94 5.82 11.56 -6.72
CA LEU A 94 4.48 11.61 -6.17
C LEU A 94 3.86 10.21 -6.20
N VAL A 95 3.41 9.70 -5.06
CA VAL A 95 2.87 8.34 -4.94
C VAL A 95 1.61 8.29 -4.09
N ASP A 96 0.81 7.24 -4.27
CA ASP A 96 -0.36 6.98 -3.43
C ASP A 96 0.00 6.31 -2.08
N ALA A 97 -0.99 6.18 -1.19
CA ALA A 97 -0.82 5.55 0.13
C ALA A 97 -0.44 4.06 0.08
N GLY A 98 -0.59 3.42 -1.07
CA GLY A 98 -0.18 2.05 -1.34
C GLY A 98 1.32 1.90 -1.52
N TYR A 99 2.06 2.97 -1.84
CA TYR A 99 3.52 2.96 -1.99
C TYR A 99 4.26 3.71 -0.89
N THR A 100 3.56 4.32 0.07
CA THR A 100 4.20 5.14 1.12
C THR A 100 4.32 4.38 2.44
N SER A 101 5.54 4.33 3.01
CA SER A 101 5.80 3.94 4.41
C SER A 101 6.88 4.86 5.01
N ALA A 102 7.02 4.86 6.34
CA ALA A 102 8.07 5.64 7.02
C ALA A 102 9.49 5.24 6.56
N GLU A 103 9.71 3.94 6.34
CA GLU A 103 10.98 3.40 5.85
C GLU A 103 11.27 3.89 4.43
N PHE A 104 10.29 3.78 3.52
CA PHE A 104 10.48 4.22 2.12
C PHE A 104 10.73 5.72 1.99
N LEU A 105 10.16 6.57 2.84
CA LEU A 105 10.46 8.01 2.83
C LEU A 105 11.94 8.29 3.10
N ILE A 106 12.57 7.50 3.98
CA ILE A 106 13.98 7.64 4.34
C ILE A 106 14.87 6.98 3.29
N ASP A 107 14.58 5.72 2.95
CA ASP A 107 15.40 4.92 2.06
C ASP A 107 15.40 5.47 0.63
N SER A 108 14.27 5.98 0.12
CA SER A 108 14.21 6.62 -1.21
C SER A 108 15.15 7.83 -1.30
N LYS A 109 15.24 8.60 -0.22
CA LYS A 109 16.12 9.78 -0.18
C LYS A 109 17.58 9.39 -0.03
N ARG A 110 17.87 8.44 0.87
CA ARG A 110 19.22 7.97 1.16
C ARG A 110 19.86 7.27 -0.03
N ASP A 111 19.12 6.36 -0.66
CA ASP A 111 19.70 5.41 -1.62
C ASP A 111 19.55 5.89 -3.08
N PHE A 112 18.52 6.69 -3.38
CA PHE A 112 18.25 7.20 -4.74
C PHE A 112 18.22 8.73 -4.84
N GLY A 113 18.29 9.47 -3.73
CA GLY A 113 18.21 10.95 -3.75
C GLY A 113 16.80 11.50 -3.98
N ILE A 114 15.79 10.63 -4.07
CA ILE A 114 14.41 10.98 -4.41
C ILE A 114 13.68 11.50 -3.18
N THR A 115 13.01 12.64 -3.31
CA THR A 115 12.00 13.06 -2.34
C THR A 115 10.70 12.31 -2.64
N LEU A 116 10.28 11.41 -1.76
CA LEU A 116 9.03 10.66 -1.93
C LEU A 116 7.89 11.43 -1.25
N THR A 117 6.85 11.78 -2.01
CA THR A 117 5.72 12.57 -1.52
C THR A 117 4.42 11.79 -1.73
N GLY A 118 3.68 11.57 -0.66
CA GLY A 118 2.42 10.83 -0.72
C GLY A 118 1.74 10.75 0.64
N PRO A 119 0.43 10.45 0.69
CA PRO A 119 -0.27 10.25 1.95
C PRO A 119 0.28 9.02 2.67
N LEU A 120 0.60 9.16 3.96
CA LEU A 120 0.94 8.01 4.80
C LEU A 120 -0.28 7.09 4.93
N ARG A 121 -0.05 5.79 4.77
CA ARG A 121 -1.10 4.79 4.94
C ARG A 121 -1.63 4.84 6.37
N ALA A 122 -2.95 4.98 6.53
CA ALA A 122 -3.58 4.87 7.84
C ALA A 122 -3.28 3.49 8.46
N SER A 123 -2.97 3.47 9.76
CA SER A 123 -2.74 2.19 10.45
C SER A 123 -4.03 1.39 10.48
N ASN A 124 -4.07 0.21 9.83
CA ASN A 124 -5.18 -0.74 9.94
C ASN A 124 -5.15 -1.56 11.24
N SER A 125 -4.43 -1.09 12.27
CA SER A 125 -4.44 -1.77 13.56
C SER A 125 -5.82 -1.58 14.22
N PRO A 126 -6.45 -2.62 14.78
CA PRO A 126 -7.75 -2.52 15.49
C PRO A 126 -7.75 -1.54 16.69
N ARG A 127 -6.58 -0.99 17.04
CA ARG A 127 -6.37 -0.07 18.16
C ARG A 127 -6.34 1.40 17.74
N PHE A 128 -6.56 1.72 16.47
CA PHE A 128 -6.70 3.12 16.06
C PHE A 128 -8.17 3.56 16.21
N ARG A 129 -8.45 4.19 17.35
CA ARG A 129 -9.68 4.95 17.59
C ARG A 129 -9.34 6.43 17.39
N PRO A 130 -9.93 7.15 16.43
CA PRO A 130 -9.70 8.59 16.30
C PRO A 130 -10.27 9.26 17.56
N GLY A 131 -9.43 9.98 18.32
CA GLY A 131 -9.90 10.83 19.42
C GLY A 131 -9.29 10.63 20.80
N THR A 132 -8.22 9.86 20.98
CA THR A 132 -7.46 9.88 22.25
C THR A 132 -5.98 10.08 21.98
N GLY A 133 -5.57 11.36 21.88
CA GLY A 133 -4.18 11.76 21.98
C GLY A 133 -3.67 11.40 23.38
N SER A 134 -2.69 10.51 23.44
CA SER A 134 -1.89 10.34 24.65
C SER A 134 -0.90 11.49 24.72
N THR A 135 -1.33 12.58 25.35
CA THR A 135 -0.45 13.68 25.75
C THR A 135 -0.32 13.62 27.26
N ALA A 136 0.77 13.06 27.78
CA ALA A 136 1.24 13.42 29.10
C ALA A 136 2.17 14.64 28.92
N PRO A 137 1.89 15.77 29.59
CA PRO A 137 2.76 16.07 30.73
C PRO A 137 2.04 16.60 31.97
N ARG A 138 2.57 16.15 33.12
CA ARG A 138 2.92 16.90 34.35
C ARG A 138 1.90 17.90 34.95
N SER A 139 1.28 17.42 36.04
CA SER A 139 0.79 18.10 37.27
C SER A 139 0.05 19.44 37.18
N LEU A 140 -1.17 19.48 37.72
CA LEU A 140 -1.58 20.33 38.84
C LEU A 140 -2.93 19.87 39.40
N SER A 141 -3.01 19.83 40.72
CA SER A 141 -4.17 19.47 41.54
C SER A 141 -5.24 20.57 41.53
N THR A 142 -6.53 20.20 41.57
CA THR A 142 -7.55 20.76 42.50
C THR A 142 -8.89 20.03 42.36
N GLY A 143 -9.55 19.78 43.50
CA GLY A 143 -11.03 19.83 43.60
C GLY A 143 -11.83 18.53 43.66
N THR A 144 -12.09 18.06 44.89
CA THR A 144 -13.01 16.99 45.30
C THR A 144 -14.49 17.32 45.03
N THR A 145 -15.33 16.33 44.68
CA THR A 145 -16.60 16.00 45.39
C THR A 145 -17.16 14.64 44.92
N SER A 146 -17.41 13.78 45.90
CA SER A 146 -18.05 12.48 45.84
C SER A 146 -19.59 12.58 45.95
N THR A 147 -20.33 11.72 45.23
CA THR A 147 -21.69 11.28 45.60
C THR A 147 -21.93 9.84 45.08
N PRO A 148 -22.57 8.93 45.86
CA PRO A 148 -22.45 7.46 45.75
C PRO A 148 -23.54 6.79 44.87
N PRO A 149 -23.44 5.47 44.57
CA PRO A 149 -24.33 4.78 43.63
C PRO A 149 -25.75 4.55 44.16
N ALA A 150 -26.73 4.64 43.26
CA ALA A 150 -28.13 4.32 43.52
C ALA A 150 -28.32 2.81 43.78
N ARG A 151 -28.95 2.50 44.90
CA ARG A 151 -29.31 1.16 45.37
C ARG A 151 -30.55 0.68 44.61
N ARG A 152 -30.52 -0.54 44.06
CA ARG A 152 -31.72 -1.25 43.57
C ARG A 152 -32.59 -1.67 44.77
N ALA A 153 -33.91 -1.58 44.58
CA ALA A 153 -34.90 -2.41 45.27
C ALA A 153 -35.12 -3.69 44.45
#